data_AF-A0A7U3RZL6-F1
#
_entry.id   AF-A0A7U3RZL6-F1
#
_cell.length_a   1.000
_cell.length_b   1.000
_cell.length_c   1.000
_cell.angle_alpha   90.00
_cell.angle_beta   90.00
_cell.angle_gamma   90.00
#
_symmetry.space_group_name_H-M   'P 1'
#
loop_
_entity.id
_entity.type
_entity.pdbx_description
1 polymer ?
#
loop_
_entity_poly.entity_id
_entity_poly.type
_entity_poly.pdbx_seq_one_letter_code
_entity_poly.pdbx_strand_id
1 'polypeptide(L)'
;MTKVTSQEIALFRSQLADDSSAMEALDLIEDCDGDLEDAAMSLAIRAGQEPGITNSEWLDAMARKWRSLICQQEYREDLLSSSVVRIMERLKKMPSFPESLATPVLIYVLKQGVTDFCAPMDKPTPPQWNNGNMCNF
;
A
#
# COMPACT_ATOMS: atom_id res chain seq x y z
N MET A 1 -8.83 7.55 -7.76
CA MET A 1 -8.65 8.58 -6.73
C MET A 1 -9.14 8.06 -5.40
N THR A 2 -8.23 7.80 -4.46
CA THR A 2 -8.56 7.29 -3.13
C THR A 2 -8.57 8.46 -2.15
N LYS A 3 -9.73 8.77 -1.57
CA LYS A 3 -9.89 9.85 -0.59
C LYS A 3 -9.88 9.33 0.84
N VAL A 4 -9.18 10.05 1.71
CA VAL A 4 -9.10 9.81 3.15
C VAL A 4 -9.78 10.98 3.85
N THR A 5 -10.72 10.68 4.73
CA THR A 5 -11.46 11.73 5.48
C THR A 5 -10.63 12.25 6.65
N SER A 6 -10.89 13.48 7.11
CA SER A 6 -10.23 14.03 8.30
C SER A 6 -10.42 13.16 9.55
N GLN A 7 -11.55 12.43 9.64
CA GLN A 7 -11.82 11.48 10.72
C GLN A 7 -10.90 10.25 10.65
N GLU A 8 -10.71 9.70 9.46
CA GLU A 8 -9.75 8.62 9.21
C GLU A 8 -8.32 9.08 9.49
N ILE A 9 -7.93 10.29 9.05
CA ILE A 9 -6.62 10.88 9.32
C ILE A 9 -6.40 11.03 10.82
N ALA A 10 -7.38 11.56 11.57
CA ALA A 10 -7.29 11.70 13.02
C ALA A 10 -7.12 10.34 13.73
N LEU A 11 -7.80 9.30 13.24
CA LEU A 11 -7.61 7.93 13.74
C LEU A 11 -6.19 7.44 13.49
N PHE A 12 -5.65 7.60 12.28
CA PHE A 12 -4.27 7.22 11.98
C PHE A 12 -3.25 8.00 12.81
N ARG A 13 -3.44 9.32 13.01
CA ARG A 13 -2.59 10.15 13.88
C ARG A 13 -2.59 9.63 15.33
N SER A 14 -3.74 9.20 15.84
CA SER A 14 -3.82 8.64 17.20
C SER A 14 -3.05 7.32 17.36
N GLN A 15 -3.00 6.52 16.30
CA GLN A 15 -2.32 5.23 16.30
C GLN A 15 -0.81 5.36 16.02
N LEU A 16 -0.41 6.33 15.19
CA LEU A 16 0.96 6.53 14.72
C LEU A 16 1.65 7.75 15.36
N ALA A 17 1.19 8.17 16.54
CA ALA A 17 1.65 9.40 17.20
C ALA A 17 3.16 9.42 17.49
N ASP A 18 3.76 8.24 17.72
CA ASP A 18 5.20 8.09 17.98
C ASP A 18 6.05 8.01 16.71
N ASP A 19 5.42 8.09 15.53
CA ASP A 19 6.08 7.95 14.23
C ASP A 19 6.09 9.28 13.47
N SER A 20 7.19 10.02 13.57
CA SER A 20 7.32 11.35 12.96
C SER A 20 7.18 11.33 11.44
N SER A 21 7.65 10.28 10.76
CA SER A 21 7.52 10.16 9.31
C SER A 21 6.08 9.87 8.91
N ALA A 22 5.35 9.09 9.71
CA ALA A 22 3.93 8.87 9.48
C ALA A 22 3.12 10.15 9.72
N MET A 23 3.47 10.94 10.73
CA MET A 23 2.82 12.23 10.99
C MET A 23 3.04 13.20 9.82
N GLU A 24 4.26 13.32 9.29
CA GLU A 24 4.53 14.16 8.10
C GLU A 24 3.69 13.72 6.89
N ALA A 25 3.59 12.41 6.66
CA ALA A 25 2.77 11.88 5.57
C ALA A 25 1.28 12.16 5.79
N LEU A 26 0.76 12.04 7.02
CA LEU A 26 -0.63 12.33 7.36
C LEU A 26 -0.97 13.81 7.23
N ASP A 27 -0.05 14.70 7.61
CA ASP A 27 -0.20 16.14 7.43
C ASP A 27 -0.27 16.49 5.94
N LEU A 28 0.59 15.90 5.12
CA LEU A 28 0.53 16.13 3.68
C LEU A 28 -0.74 15.57 3.03
N ILE A 29 -1.25 14.42 3.50
CA ILE A 29 -2.54 13.87 3.05
C ILE A 29 -3.66 14.85 3.37
N GLU A 30 -3.65 15.47 4.56
CA GLU A 30 -4.65 16.48 4.93
C GLU A 30 -4.52 17.75 4.08
N ASP A 31 -3.30 18.23 3.84
CA ASP A 31 -3.02 19.40 2.98
C ASP A 31 -3.43 19.17 1.52
N CYS A 32 -3.44 17.92 1.06
CA CYS A 32 -3.94 17.50 -0.25
C CYS A 32 -5.46 17.22 -0.27
N ASP A 33 -6.23 17.79 0.66
CA ASP A 33 -7.69 17.58 0.80
C ASP A 33 -8.05 16.08 0.91
N GLY A 34 -7.22 15.31 1.62
CA GLY A 34 -7.36 13.87 1.76
C GLY A 34 -7.06 13.08 0.49
N ASP A 35 -6.49 13.70 -0.56
CA ASP A 35 -6.07 12.98 -1.76
C ASP A 35 -4.82 12.15 -1.50
N LEU A 36 -5.00 10.84 -1.44
CA LEU A 36 -3.91 9.94 -1.15
C LEU A 36 -2.90 9.84 -2.30
N GLU A 37 -3.36 10.00 -3.54
CA GLU A 37 -2.51 9.91 -4.73
C GLU A 37 -1.59 11.12 -4.81
N ASP A 38 -2.16 12.33 -4.70
CA ASP A 38 -1.39 13.59 -4.79
C ASP A 38 -0.38 13.71 -3.64
N ALA A 39 -0.77 13.30 -2.42
CA ALA A 39 0.14 13.25 -1.28
C ALA A 39 1.27 12.24 -1.49
N ALA A 40 0.96 11.04 -1.99
CA ALA A 40 1.97 10.02 -2.27
C ALA A 40 2.95 10.45 -3.37
N MET A 41 2.47 11.07 -4.45
CA MET A 41 3.33 11.62 -5.50
C MET A 41 4.24 12.72 -4.96
N SER A 42 3.72 13.60 -4.11
CA SER A 42 4.51 14.65 -3.46
C SER A 42 5.61 14.07 -2.56
N LEU A 43 5.31 13.02 -1.79
CA LEU A 43 6.30 12.30 -0.96
C LEU A 43 7.33 11.58 -1.82
N ALA A 44 6.92 11.00 -2.95
CA ALA A 44 7.82 10.32 -3.88
C ALA A 44 8.84 11.29 -4.48
N ILE A 45 8.39 12.47 -4.92
CA ILE A 45 9.25 13.54 -5.44
C ILE A 45 10.25 14.00 -4.37
N ARG A 46 9.80 14.20 -3.12
CA ARG A 46 10.68 14.56 -1.99
C ARG A 46 11.74 13.47 -1.72
N ALA A 47 11.40 12.21 -1.96
CA ALA A 47 12.30 11.07 -1.83
C ALA A 47 13.21 10.85 -3.06
N GLY A 48 13.20 11.76 -4.04
CA GLY A 48 14.02 11.66 -5.25
C GLY A 48 13.49 10.66 -6.28
N GLN A 49 12.23 10.22 -6.16
CA GLN A 49 11.57 9.43 -7.18
C GLN A 49 10.90 10.35 -8.22
N GLU A 50 10.82 9.87 -9.45
CA GLU A 50 10.12 10.57 -10.53
C GLU A 50 8.82 9.81 -10.85
N PRO A 51 7.71 10.09 -10.16
CA PRO A 51 6.42 9.54 -10.55
C PRO A 51 6.07 10.06 -11.95
N GLY A 52 5.80 9.15 -12.88
CA GLY A 52 5.36 9.52 -14.22
C GLY A 52 4.05 10.30 -14.16
N ILE A 53 4.01 11.47 -14.82
CA ILE A 53 2.94 12.48 -14.77
C ILE A 53 1.58 11.93 -15.25
N THR A 54 1.54 10.74 -15.88
CA THR A 54 0.36 10.19 -16.55
C THR A 54 -0.48 9.22 -15.72
N ASN A 55 -0.04 8.81 -14.53
CA ASN A 55 -0.73 7.75 -13.80
C ASN A 55 -1.46 8.29 -12.58
N SER A 56 -2.79 8.44 -12.70
CA SER A 56 -3.75 8.45 -11.58
C SER A 56 -3.80 7.12 -10.80
N GLU A 57 -2.80 6.28 -11.00
CA GLU A 57 -2.65 4.90 -10.52
C GLU A 57 -1.21 4.66 -10.05
N TRP A 58 -0.42 5.72 -9.81
CA TRP A 58 0.96 5.58 -9.40
C TRP A 58 1.05 4.93 -8.01
N LEU A 59 0.20 5.35 -7.06
CA LEU A 59 0.11 4.75 -5.74
C LEU A 59 -0.40 3.31 -5.81
N ASP A 60 -1.39 3.03 -6.67
CA ASP A 60 -1.83 1.65 -6.94
C ASP A 60 -0.64 0.82 -7.40
N ALA A 61 0.04 1.23 -8.48
CA ALA A 61 1.18 0.53 -9.05
C ALA A 61 2.31 0.36 -8.02
N MET A 62 2.58 1.37 -7.20
CA MET A 62 3.53 1.29 -6.10
C MET A 62 3.10 0.22 -5.09
N ALA A 63 1.88 0.25 -4.58
CA ALA A 63 1.34 -0.76 -3.68
C ALA A 63 1.41 -2.17 -4.30
N ARG A 64 1.11 -2.31 -5.61
CA ARG A 64 1.18 -3.60 -6.34
C ARG A 64 2.58 -4.19 -6.34
N LYS A 65 3.64 -3.38 -6.44
CA LYS A 65 5.04 -3.85 -6.39
C LYS A 65 5.36 -4.57 -5.09
N TRP A 66 4.71 -4.16 -4.01
CA TRP A 66 4.90 -4.73 -2.67
C TRP A 66 3.83 -5.77 -2.31
N ARG A 67 2.88 -6.06 -3.20
CA ARG A 67 1.76 -6.99 -2.95
C ARG A 67 2.25 -8.36 -2.51
N SER A 68 3.34 -8.87 -3.11
CA SER A 68 3.90 -10.18 -2.76
C SER A 68 4.40 -10.27 -1.32
N LEU A 69 4.79 -9.15 -0.72
CA LEU A 69 5.23 -9.05 0.67
C LEU A 69 4.04 -8.75 1.59
N ILE A 70 3.24 -7.74 1.25
CA ILE A 70 2.05 -7.32 2.02
C ILE A 70 1.05 -8.47 2.20
N CYS A 71 0.91 -9.35 1.19
CA CYS A 71 -0.04 -10.45 1.19
C CYS A 71 0.52 -11.77 1.73
N GLN A 72 1.74 -11.79 2.27
CA GLN A 72 2.20 -12.93 3.05
C GLN A 72 1.35 -13.07 4.32
N GLN A 73 1.13 -14.31 4.77
CA GLN A 73 0.18 -14.62 5.83
C GLN A 73 0.41 -13.78 7.10
N GLU A 74 1.66 -13.62 7.53
CA GLU A 74 2.02 -12.86 8.74
C GLU A 74 1.63 -11.36 8.66
N TYR A 75 1.74 -10.75 7.48
CA TYR A 75 1.38 -9.34 7.27
C TYR A 75 -0.12 -9.18 7.08
N ARG A 76 -0.75 -10.13 6.39
CA ARG A 76 -2.19 -10.16 6.16
C ARG A 76 -2.97 -10.30 7.46
N GLU A 77 -2.52 -11.16 8.38
CA GLU A 77 -3.14 -11.30 9.70
C GLU A 77 -3.02 -10.02 10.54
N ASP A 78 -1.84 -9.38 10.54
CA ASP A 78 -1.63 -8.09 11.20
C ASP A 78 -2.56 -7.01 10.61
N LEU A 79 -2.69 -6.94 9.28
CA LEU A 79 -3.60 -6.05 8.54
C LEU A 79 -5.08 -6.29 8.87
N LEU A 80 -5.51 -7.55 8.97
CA LEU A 80 -6.88 -7.92 9.33
C LEU A 80 -7.19 -7.64 10.81
N SER A 81 -6.19 -7.70 11.69
CA SER A 81 -6.33 -7.33 13.11
C SER A 81 -6.42 -5.82 13.36
N SER A 82 -6.32 -4.99 12.30
CA SER A 82 -6.26 -3.53 12.37
C SER A 82 -5.12 -2.98 13.23
N SER A 83 -4.03 -3.74 13.40
CA SER A 83 -2.85 -3.30 14.15
C SER A 83 -1.94 -2.43 13.28
N VAL A 84 -2.38 -1.21 12.99
CA VAL A 84 -1.68 -0.24 12.12
C VAL A 84 -0.23 -0.02 12.56
N VAL A 85 0.02 0.04 13.87
CA VAL A 85 1.38 0.21 14.44
C VAL A 85 2.32 -0.93 14.04
N ARG A 86 1.91 -2.19 14.24
CA ARG A 86 2.77 -3.36 13.94
C ARG A 86 3.09 -3.44 12.45
N ILE A 87 2.12 -3.12 11.60
CA ILE A 87 2.31 -3.16 10.15
C ILE A 87 3.29 -2.05 9.73
N MET A 88 3.15 -0.85 10.29
CA MET A 88 4.05 0.26 10.02
C MET A 88 5.50 -0.08 10.40
N GLU A 89 5.70 -0.64 11.60
CA GLU A 89 7.02 -1.11 12.05
C GLU A 89 7.64 -2.13 11.09
N ARG A 90 6.84 -3.04 10.54
CA ARG A 90 7.35 -4.05 9.60
C ARG A 90 7.64 -3.46 8.22
N LEU A 91 6.76 -2.60 7.69
CA LEU A 91 6.95 -1.94 6.40
C LEU A 91 8.26 -1.13 6.40
N LYS A 92 8.54 -0.43 7.49
CA LYS A 92 9.78 0.36 7.63
C LYS A 92 11.05 -0.49 7.76
N LYS A 93 10.93 -1.70 8.31
CA LYS A 93 12.05 -2.65 8.36
C LYS A 93 12.32 -3.33 7.02
N MET A 94 11.45 -3.19 6.02
CA MET A 94 11.67 -3.79 4.71
C MET A 94 12.82 -3.09 3.99
N PRO A 95 13.87 -3.82 3.60
CA PRO A 95 14.93 -3.26 2.78
C PRO A 95 14.33 -2.69 1.50
N SER A 96 14.80 -1.52 1.08
CA SER A 96 14.38 -0.79 -0.14
C SER A 96 12.95 -0.24 -0.17
N PHE A 97 12.14 -0.41 0.89
CA PHE A 97 10.85 0.26 0.98
C PHE A 97 11.06 1.74 1.37
N PRO A 98 10.57 2.72 0.59
CA PRO A 98 10.73 4.13 0.94
C PRO A 98 9.88 4.46 2.17
N GLU A 99 10.51 4.79 3.30
CA GLU A 99 9.80 5.02 4.57
C GLU A 99 8.72 6.10 4.46
N SER A 100 8.98 7.17 3.70
CA SER A 100 8.02 8.26 3.45
C SER A 100 6.74 7.80 2.76
N LEU A 101 6.76 6.66 2.05
CA LEU A 101 5.61 6.09 1.35
C LEU A 101 4.88 5.02 2.16
N ALA A 102 5.35 4.66 3.36
CA ALA A 102 4.79 3.54 4.12
C ALA A 102 3.36 3.85 4.55
N THR A 103 3.12 5.05 5.05
CA THR A 103 1.80 5.55 5.43
C THR A 103 0.81 5.59 4.28
N PRO A 104 1.08 6.27 3.14
CA PRO A 104 0.11 6.29 2.04
C PRO A 104 -0.16 4.90 1.44
N VAL A 105 0.85 4.02 1.35
CA VAL A 105 0.64 2.63 0.88
C VAL A 105 -0.22 1.84 1.85
N LEU A 106 0.02 1.95 3.16
CA LEU A 106 -0.78 1.26 4.17
C LEU A 106 -2.25 1.71 4.11
N ILE A 107 -2.50 3.02 4.09
CA ILE A 107 -3.85 3.57 4.00
C ILE A 107 -4.51 3.11 2.71
N TYR A 108 -3.79 3.10 1.59
CA TYR A 108 -4.31 2.63 0.32
C TYR A 108 -4.80 1.17 0.39
N VAL A 109 -4.00 0.27 0.95
CA VAL A 109 -4.36 -1.15 1.12
C VAL A 109 -5.57 -1.30 2.03
N LEU A 110 -5.64 -0.55 3.13
CA LEU A 110 -6.78 -0.57 4.04
C LEU A 110 -8.07 -0.04 3.36
N LYS A 111 -7.98 1.03 2.57
CA LYS A 111 -9.11 1.59 1.81
C LYS A 111 -9.62 0.64 0.73
N GLN A 112 -8.73 -0.12 0.09
CA GLN A 112 -9.11 -1.14 -0.89
C GLN A 112 -9.68 -2.41 -0.25
N GLY A 113 -9.43 -2.63 1.04
CA GLY A 113 -9.71 -3.89 1.71
C GLY A 113 -8.58 -4.90 1.48
N VAL A 114 -8.02 -5.41 2.57
CA VAL A 114 -6.87 -6.33 2.57
C VAL A 114 -7.15 -7.59 1.75
N THR A 115 -8.36 -8.15 1.89
CA THR A 115 -8.78 -9.34 1.13
C THR A 115 -8.81 -9.08 -0.37
N ASP A 116 -9.39 -7.96 -0.80
CA ASP A 116 -9.52 -7.63 -2.23
C ASP A 116 -8.16 -7.28 -2.82
N PHE A 117 -7.32 -6.58 -2.07
CA PHE A 117 -5.94 -6.29 -2.46
C PHE A 117 -5.11 -7.57 -2.67
N CYS A 118 -5.31 -8.60 -1.85
CA CYS A 118 -4.56 -9.86 -1.89
C CYS A 118 -5.19 -10.97 -2.75
N ALA A 119 -6.48 -10.87 -3.08
CA ALA A 119 -7.20 -11.88 -3.86
C ALA A 119 -6.51 -12.32 -5.17
N PRO A 120 -5.79 -11.45 -5.92
CA PRO A 120 -5.05 -11.89 -7.11
C PRO A 120 -3.95 -12.92 -6.84
N MET A 121 -3.38 -12.95 -5.62
CA MET A 121 -2.37 -13.93 -5.22
C MET A 121 -2.98 -15.22 -4.66
N ASP A 122 -4.20 -15.16 -4.15
CA ASP A 122 -4.91 -16.32 -3.57
C ASP A 122 -5.44 -17.27 -4.66
N LYS A 123 -5.57 -16.79 -5.90
CA LYS A 123 -6.04 -17.62 -7.01
C LYS A 123 -4.94 -18.60 -7.42
N PRO A 124 -5.18 -19.92 -7.44
CA PRO A 124 -4.25 -20.84 -8.05
C PRO A 124 -4.04 -20.41 -9.50
N THR A 125 -2.78 -20.32 -9.93
CA THR A 125 -2.46 -20.07 -11.34
C THR A 125 -3.25 -21.05 -12.19
N PRO A 126 -4.04 -20.59 -13.18
CA PRO A 126 -4.67 -21.52 -14.12
C PRO A 126 -3.57 -22.42 -14.68
N PRO A 127 -3.82 -23.73 -14.88
CA PRO A 127 -2.82 -24.60 -15.49
C PRO A 127 -2.35 -23.95 -16.79
N GLN A 128 -1.03 -23.72 -16.89
CA GLN A 128 -0.42 -23.26 -18.13
C GLN A 128 -0.64 -24.37 -19.15
N TRP A 129 -1.61 -24.20 -20.05
CA TRP A 129 -1.74 -25.04 -21.22
C TRP A 129 -0.51 -24.79 -22.10
N ASN A 130 0.57 -25.54 -21.86
CA ASN A 130 1.69 -25.57 -22.76
C ASN A 130 1.19 -26.15 -24.09
N ASN A 131 1.11 -25.30 -25.11
CA ASN A 131 0.83 -25.68 -26.50
C ASN A 131 1.93 -26.60 -27.03
N GLY A 132 1.93 -27.86 -26.61
CA GLY A 132 3.02 -28.76 -26.98
C GLY A 132 2.90 -30.22 -26.56
N ASN A 133 1.80 -30.70 -25.97
CA ASN A 133 1.58 -32.15 -25.84
C ASN A 133 0.09 -32.48 -25.88
N MET A 134 -0.46 -32.58 -27.10
CA MET A 134 -1.55 -33.50 -27.37
C MET A 134 -0.98 -34.92 -27.27
N CYS A 135 -1.39 -35.69 -26.26
CA CYS A 135 -1.36 -37.15 -26.31
C CYS A 135 -2.41 -37.75 -25.36
N ASN A 136 -3.49 -38.19 -26.00
CA ASN A 136 -4.27 -39.42 -25.78
C ASN A 136 -5.00 -39.66 -24.45
N PHE A 137 -6.34 -39.58 -24.53
CA PHE A 137 -7.26 -40.63 -24.09
C PHE A 137 -8.38 -40.80 -25.13
#